data_AF-A0A1Z3MV62-F1
#
_entry.id   AF-A0A1Z3MV62-F1
#
_cell.length_a   1.000
_cell.length_b   1.000
_cell.length_c   1.000
_cell.angle_alpha   90.00
_cell.angle_beta   90.00
_cell.angle_gamma   90.00
#
_symmetry.space_group_name_H-M   'P 1'
#
loop_
_entity.id
_entity.type
_entity.pdbx_description
1 polymer ?
#
loop_
_entity_poly.entity_id
_entity_poly.type
_entity_poly.pdbx_seq_one_letter_code
_entity_poly.pdbx_strand_id
1 'polypeptide(L)'
;MKIIISSVIIGASVLLSSAMLSGNIEFKKQNILSNDNGHVSLGKVYSENTFLNVELKTESDNSTIFKLTDLSVGSYQDGIKREIQSIIDDYNKDKSDDKKTTSDKLSLKVPATLTLKIYNVYRAENIPVYNLTIDTQSIKFGKETPVLKSVLEASDKILKDNNQRIQETFFLSKK
;
A
#
# COMPACT_ATOMS: atom_id res chain seq x y z
N MET A 1 56.54 -27.30 13.34
CA MET A 1 55.16 -26.93 13.73
C MET A 1 54.41 -26.08 12.67
N LYS A 2 54.60 -26.31 11.36
CA LYS A 2 53.88 -25.56 10.30
C LYS A 2 52.88 -26.40 9.48
N ILE A 3 52.79 -27.70 9.73
CA ILE A 3 51.97 -28.64 8.93
C ILE A 3 50.58 -28.87 9.54
N ILE A 4 50.41 -28.61 10.85
CA ILE A 4 49.14 -28.85 11.57
C ILE A 4 48.13 -27.71 11.33
N ILE A 5 48.61 -26.50 11.00
CA ILE A 5 47.73 -25.35 10.76
C ILE A 5 47.06 -25.46 9.38
N SER A 6 47.77 -25.98 8.38
CA SER A 6 47.27 -26.15 7.01
C SER A 6 46.13 -27.17 6.93
N SER A 7 46.22 -28.28 7.67
CA SER A 7 45.23 -29.34 7.65
C SER A 7 43.91 -28.96 8.34
N VAL A 8 43.95 -28.09 9.36
CA VAL A 8 42.75 -27.56 10.01
C VAL A 8 41.97 -26.61 9.08
N ILE A 9 42.68 -25.77 8.32
CA ILE A 9 42.06 -24.82 7.37
C ILE A 9 41.41 -25.58 6.20
N ILE A 10 42.07 -26.61 5.67
CA ILE A 10 41.52 -27.44 4.59
C ILE A 10 40.33 -28.27 5.09
N GLY A 11 40.39 -28.82 6.31
CA GLY A 11 39.28 -29.56 6.91
C GLY A 11 38.02 -28.71 7.12
N ALA A 12 38.17 -27.48 7.64
CA ALA A 12 37.05 -26.56 7.83
C ALA A 12 36.41 -26.11 6.50
N SER A 13 37.23 -25.88 5.47
CA SER A 13 36.73 -25.47 4.15
C SER A 13 36.03 -26.61 3.40
N VAL A 14 36.46 -27.86 3.55
CA VAL A 14 35.75 -29.03 3.01
C VAL A 14 34.40 -29.23 3.71
N LEU A 15 34.34 -29.10 5.04
CA LEU A 15 33.08 -29.19 5.80
C LEU A 15 32.09 -28.09 5.44
N LEU A 16 32.55 -26.84 5.28
CA LEU A 16 31.72 -25.71 4.84
C LEU A 16 31.25 -25.89 3.39
N SER A 17 32.12 -26.39 2.51
CA SER A 17 31.77 -26.68 1.11
C SER A 17 30.76 -27.83 1.01
N SER A 18 30.93 -28.89 1.79
CA SER A 18 29.96 -29.99 1.88
C SER A 18 28.64 -29.55 2.52
N ALA A 19 28.64 -28.64 3.48
CA ALA A 19 27.42 -28.07 4.07
C ALA A 19 26.67 -27.13 3.11
N MET A 20 27.40 -26.40 2.25
CA MET A 20 26.83 -25.62 1.14
C MET A 20 26.29 -26.53 0.02
N LEU A 21 27.03 -27.57 -0.37
CA LEU A 21 26.66 -28.50 -1.46
C LEU A 21 25.55 -29.50 -1.07
N SER A 22 25.42 -29.83 0.22
CA SER A 22 24.37 -30.72 0.73
C SER A 22 23.01 -30.03 0.92
N GLY A 23 22.93 -28.71 0.68
CA GLY A 23 21.72 -27.92 0.92
C GLY A 23 21.39 -27.70 2.41
N ASN A 24 22.25 -28.16 3.34
CA ASN A 24 22.03 -27.99 4.78
C ASN A 24 22.27 -26.56 5.27
N ILE A 25 23.01 -25.74 4.51
CA ILE A 25 23.08 -24.29 4.70
C ILE A 25 22.28 -23.64 3.57
N GLU A 26 20.95 -23.67 3.69
CA GLU A 26 20.13 -22.69 2.98
C GLU A 26 20.51 -21.32 3.54
N PHE A 27 21.29 -20.54 2.78
CA PHE A 27 21.17 -19.10 2.85
C PHE A 27 19.76 -18.77 2.37
N LYS A 28 18.76 -18.99 3.24
CA LYS A 28 17.37 -18.67 2.96
C LYS A 28 17.37 -17.23 2.50
N LYS A 29 16.96 -16.99 1.25
CA LYS A 29 16.84 -15.66 0.66
C LYS A 29 15.92 -14.86 1.59
N GLN A 30 16.50 -14.03 2.45
CA GLN A 30 15.74 -13.25 3.41
C GLN A 30 15.13 -12.09 2.65
N ASN A 31 13.80 -12.03 2.63
CA ASN A 31 13.11 -10.87 2.10
C ASN A 31 13.20 -9.76 3.16
N ILE A 32 14.11 -8.81 2.93
CA ILE A 32 14.40 -7.71 3.84
C ILE A 32 13.79 -6.44 3.24
N LEU A 33 12.92 -5.79 4.02
CA LEU A 33 12.43 -4.45 3.72
C LEU A 33 13.26 -3.42 4.49
N SER A 34 13.65 -2.34 3.82
CA SER A 34 14.29 -1.18 4.45
C SER A 34 13.24 -0.08 4.59
N ASN A 35 13.11 0.48 5.80
CA ASN A 35 12.28 1.64 6.08
C ASN A 35 13.09 2.66 6.91
N ASP A 36 12.50 3.83 7.18
CA ASP A 36 13.17 4.90 7.94
C ASP A 36 13.55 4.50 9.37
N ASN A 37 12.92 3.44 9.89
CA ASN A 37 13.16 2.89 11.24
C ASN A 37 14.12 1.68 11.23
N GLY A 38 14.72 1.34 10.08
CA GLY A 38 15.67 0.24 9.94
C GLY A 38 15.21 -0.87 8.98
N HIS A 39 15.65 -2.10 9.26
CA HIS A 39 15.40 -3.25 8.40
C HIS A 39 14.44 -4.24 9.05
N VAL A 40 13.49 -4.74 8.26
CA VAL A 40 12.53 -5.77 8.68
C VAL A 40 12.77 -7.02 7.85
N SER A 41 13.19 -8.11 8.51
CA SER A 41 13.35 -9.41 7.88
C SER A 41 12.02 -10.18 7.94
N LEU A 42 11.36 -10.32 6.80
CA LEU A 42 10.08 -11.02 6.67
C LEU A 42 10.24 -12.54 6.65
N GLY A 43 11.42 -13.06 6.31
CA GLY A 43 11.63 -14.47 6.01
C GLY A 43 10.96 -14.86 4.69
N LYS A 44 10.34 -16.06 4.62
CA LYS A 44 9.52 -16.43 3.46
C LYS A 44 8.27 -15.57 3.39
N VAL A 45 8.02 -14.98 2.23
CA VAL A 45 6.77 -14.24 1.93
C VAL A 45 5.78 -15.18 1.25
N TYR A 46 4.54 -15.18 1.73
CA TYR A 46 3.43 -16.01 1.23
C TYR A 46 2.47 -15.23 0.33
N SER A 47 2.25 -13.95 0.61
CA SER A 47 1.43 -13.07 -0.22
C SER A 47 1.82 -11.61 -0.03
N GLU A 48 1.61 -10.83 -1.09
CA GLU A 48 1.92 -9.40 -1.15
C GLU A 48 0.77 -8.71 -1.88
N ASN A 49 0.17 -7.69 -1.25
CA ASN A 49 -0.93 -6.95 -1.85
C ASN A 49 -0.74 -5.46 -1.59
N THR A 50 -1.08 -4.62 -2.57
CA THR A 50 -1.10 -3.17 -2.42
C THR A 50 -2.52 -2.68 -2.20
N PHE A 51 -2.66 -1.77 -1.24
CA PHE A 51 -3.92 -1.14 -0.89
C PHE A 51 -3.80 0.39 -0.87
N LEU A 52 -4.94 1.03 -1.10
CA LEU A 52 -5.15 2.46 -1.03
C LEU A 52 -6.20 2.76 0.04
N ASN A 53 -5.88 3.65 0.97
CA ASN A 53 -6.87 4.30 1.83
C ASN A 53 -7.17 5.69 1.28
N VAL A 54 -8.44 6.06 1.32
CA VAL A 54 -8.97 7.34 0.83
C VAL A 54 -9.85 7.94 1.92
N GLU A 55 -9.47 9.10 2.44
CA GLU A 55 -10.24 9.80 3.46
C GLU A 55 -10.45 11.26 3.03
N LEU A 56 -11.70 11.72 2.99
CA LEU A 56 -12.02 13.10 2.67
C LEU A 56 -12.67 13.76 3.90
N LYS A 57 -12.09 14.86 4.36
CA LYS A 57 -12.55 15.63 5.52
C LYS A 57 -12.78 17.08 5.16
N THR A 58 -13.81 17.70 5.72
CA THR A 58 -14.02 19.16 5.60
C THR A 58 -12.90 19.91 6.34
N GLU A 59 -12.49 21.07 5.84
CA GLU A 59 -11.55 21.93 6.59
C GLU A 59 -12.24 22.76 7.69
N SER A 60 -13.56 22.98 7.59
CA SER A 60 -14.32 23.83 8.52
C SER A 60 -14.39 23.29 9.93
N ASP A 61 -14.62 21.98 10.05
CA ASP A 61 -14.97 21.29 11.30
C ASP A 61 -14.29 19.93 11.40
N ASN A 62 -13.39 19.60 10.46
CA ASN A 62 -12.67 18.33 10.40
C ASN A 62 -13.61 17.11 10.35
N SER A 63 -14.84 17.29 9.84
CA SER A 63 -15.81 16.22 9.72
C SER A 63 -15.47 15.33 8.53
N THR A 64 -15.53 14.02 8.75
CA THR A 64 -15.29 13.03 7.70
C THR A 64 -16.49 12.98 6.77
N ILE A 65 -16.28 13.30 5.50
CA ILE A 65 -17.27 13.12 4.44
C ILE A 65 -17.37 11.63 4.11
N PHE A 66 -16.23 10.98 3.86
CA PHE A 66 -16.14 9.53 3.72
C PHE A 66 -14.74 9.03 4.04
N LYS A 67 -14.65 7.73 4.34
CA LYS A 67 -13.39 7.02 4.58
C LYS A 67 -13.49 5.61 4.04
N LEU A 68 -12.62 5.30 3.09
CA LEU A 68 -12.47 3.98 2.51
C LEU A 68 -11.08 3.44 2.90
N THR A 69 -11.06 2.23 3.43
CA THR A 69 -9.83 1.53 3.81
C THR A 69 -9.65 0.25 3.02
N ASP A 70 -8.40 -0.18 2.85
CA ASP A 70 -8.04 -1.44 2.22
C ASP A 70 -8.62 -1.59 0.79
N LEU A 71 -8.71 -0.50 0.03
CA LEU A 71 -9.10 -0.59 -1.37
C LEU A 71 -7.96 -1.24 -2.17
N SER A 72 -8.21 -2.41 -2.77
CA SER A 72 -7.23 -3.04 -3.64
C SER A 72 -6.88 -2.12 -4.81
N VAL A 73 -5.59 -1.98 -5.12
CA VAL A 73 -5.14 -1.17 -6.28
C VAL A 73 -5.70 -1.69 -7.61
N GLY A 74 -6.10 -2.96 -7.69
CA GLY A 74 -6.76 -3.50 -8.87
C GLY A 74 -8.23 -3.06 -9.06
N SER A 75 -8.88 -2.51 -8.03
CA SER A 75 -10.32 -2.20 -8.05
C SER A 75 -10.73 -0.96 -7.25
N TYR A 76 -9.78 -0.12 -6.85
CA TYR A 76 -10.02 1.05 -5.99
C TYR A 76 -11.04 2.03 -6.59
N GLN A 77 -11.06 2.18 -7.92
CA GLN A 77 -11.98 3.08 -8.62
C GLN A 77 -13.44 2.68 -8.39
N ASP A 78 -13.75 1.38 -8.38
CA ASP A 78 -15.10 0.88 -8.16
C ASP A 78 -15.52 1.04 -6.70
N GLY A 79 -14.57 0.91 -5.77
CA GLY A 79 -14.77 1.24 -4.35
C GLY A 79 -15.19 2.71 -4.16
N ILE A 80 -14.41 3.63 -4.75
CA ILE A 80 -14.69 5.08 -4.67
C ILE A 80 -16.02 5.44 -5.34
N LYS A 81 -16.28 4.92 -6.55
CA LYS A 81 -17.55 5.17 -7.27
C LYS A 81 -18.76 4.72 -6.47
N ARG A 82 -18.69 3.53 -5.87
CA ARG A 82 -19.78 2.97 -5.06
C ARG A 82 -20.05 3.80 -3.81
N GLU A 83 -19.00 4.22 -3.11
CA GLU A 83 -19.16 5.08 -1.92
C GLU A 83 -19.82 6.41 -2.28
N ILE A 84 -19.33 7.06 -3.34
CA ILE A 84 -19.90 8.33 -3.79
C ILE A 84 -21.36 8.15 -4.26
N GLN A 85 -21.67 7.05 -4.94
CA GLN A 85 -23.04 6.73 -5.32
C GLN A 85 -23.93 6.54 -4.09
N SER A 86 -23.47 5.86 -3.05
CA SER A 86 -24.22 5.70 -1.80
C SER A 86 -24.54 7.06 -1.15
N ILE A 87 -23.57 7.97 -1.10
CA ILE A 87 -23.77 9.33 -0.57
C ILE A 87 -24.83 10.10 -1.38
N ILE A 88 -24.83 9.93 -2.71
CA ILE A 88 -25.79 10.56 -3.61
C ILE A 88 -27.19 9.98 -3.41
N ASP A 89 -27.30 8.65 -3.32
CA ASP A 89 -28.56 7.95 -3.12
C ASP A 89 -29.19 8.35 -1.79
N ASP A 90 -28.40 8.43 -0.73
CA ASP A 90 -28.83 8.91 0.59
C ASP A 90 -29.28 10.38 0.55
N TYR A 91 -28.52 11.25 -0.14
CA TYR A 91 -28.92 12.66 -0.30
C TYR A 91 -30.22 12.81 -1.09
N ASN A 92 -30.43 11.97 -2.11
CA ASN A 92 -31.56 12.04 -3.04
C ASN A 92 -32.84 11.39 -2.52
N LYS A 93 -32.76 10.53 -1.50
CA LYS A 93 -33.86 9.67 -1.02
C LYS A 93 -35.17 10.42 -0.77
N ASP A 94 -35.09 11.60 -0.16
CA ASP A 94 -36.25 12.42 0.24
C ASP A 94 -36.38 13.71 -0.58
N LYS A 95 -35.77 13.76 -1.78
CA LYS A 95 -35.78 14.94 -2.65
C LYS A 95 -36.70 14.74 -3.84
N SER A 96 -37.40 15.80 -4.22
CA SER A 96 -38.07 15.90 -5.52
C SER A 96 -37.05 15.86 -6.66
N ASP A 97 -37.46 15.37 -7.83
CA ASP A 97 -36.54 15.10 -8.95
C ASP A 97 -35.74 16.33 -9.41
N ASP A 98 -36.32 17.54 -9.29
CA ASP A 98 -35.67 18.82 -9.58
C ASP A 98 -34.54 19.18 -8.61
N LYS A 99 -34.51 18.57 -7.41
CA LYS A 99 -33.53 18.82 -6.36
C LYS A 99 -32.50 17.70 -6.19
N LYS A 100 -32.63 16.62 -6.97
CA LYS A 100 -31.68 15.50 -6.95
C LYS A 100 -30.34 15.92 -7.54
N THR A 101 -29.27 15.33 -7.01
CA THR A 101 -27.91 15.46 -7.53
C THR A 101 -27.48 14.18 -8.24
N THR A 102 -26.40 14.25 -9.01
CA THR A 102 -25.77 13.11 -9.69
C THR A 102 -24.26 13.12 -9.42
N SER A 103 -23.57 12.04 -9.75
CA SER A 103 -22.12 11.89 -9.56
C SER A 103 -21.32 13.05 -10.16
N ASP A 104 -21.75 13.51 -11.33
CA ASP A 104 -21.04 14.55 -12.09
C ASP A 104 -21.35 15.95 -11.58
N LYS A 105 -22.44 16.11 -10.82
CA LYS A 105 -22.88 17.37 -10.22
C LYS A 105 -22.48 17.50 -8.76
N LEU A 106 -22.04 16.42 -8.11
CA LEU A 106 -21.62 16.43 -6.73
C LEU A 106 -20.30 17.21 -6.58
N SER A 107 -20.38 18.36 -5.92
CA SER A 107 -19.25 19.22 -5.63
C SER A 107 -19.19 19.63 -4.17
N LEU A 108 -18.01 20.03 -3.74
CA LEU A 108 -17.77 20.48 -2.38
C LEU A 108 -18.45 21.82 -2.09
N LYS A 109 -19.26 21.88 -1.02
CA LYS A 109 -19.83 23.17 -0.56
C LYS A 109 -18.85 23.99 0.27
N VAL A 110 -17.90 23.33 0.93
CA VAL A 110 -16.84 23.92 1.75
C VAL A 110 -15.50 23.28 1.36
N PRO A 111 -14.36 23.95 1.58
CA PRO A 111 -13.05 23.34 1.36
C PRO A 111 -12.88 22.03 2.13
N ALA A 112 -12.12 21.10 1.56
CA ALA A 112 -11.87 19.78 2.14
C ALA A 112 -10.41 19.36 1.93
N THR A 113 -9.93 18.46 2.78
CA THR A 113 -8.64 17.78 2.61
C THR A 113 -8.88 16.32 2.29
N LEU A 114 -8.35 15.88 1.15
CA LEU A 114 -8.24 14.48 0.77
C LEU A 114 -6.92 13.92 1.29
N THR A 115 -6.96 12.83 2.04
CA THR A 115 -5.78 12.07 2.47
C THR A 115 -5.78 10.71 1.77
N LEU A 116 -4.68 10.43 1.07
CA LEU A 116 -4.42 9.19 0.36
C LEU A 116 -3.25 8.48 1.02
N LYS A 117 -3.39 7.19 1.30
CA LYS A 117 -2.29 6.37 1.84
C LYS A 117 -2.16 5.09 1.03
N ILE A 118 -0.98 4.87 0.47
CA ILE A 118 -0.61 3.63 -0.22
C ILE A 118 0.23 2.78 0.72
N TYR A 119 -0.08 1.49 0.80
CA TYR A 119 0.69 0.55 1.60
C TYR A 119 0.64 -0.85 1.01
N ASN A 120 1.72 -1.59 1.25
CA ASN A 120 1.80 -3.00 0.94
C ASN A 120 1.59 -3.83 2.20
N VAL A 121 0.80 -4.88 2.08
CA VAL A 121 0.54 -5.85 3.14
C VAL A 121 1.20 -7.17 2.77
N TYR A 122 2.06 -7.66 3.65
CA TYR A 122 2.79 -8.91 3.50
C TYR A 122 2.24 -9.93 4.49
N ARG A 123 2.02 -11.16 4.03
CA ARG A 123 1.94 -12.33 4.92
C ARG A 123 3.27 -13.06 4.85
N ALA A 124 3.94 -13.23 5.97
CA ALA A 124 5.30 -13.75 6.01
C ALA A 124 5.59 -14.64 7.22
N GLU A 125 6.72 -15.36 7.14
CA GLU A 125 7.16 -16.35 8.12
C GLU A 125 7.48 -15.72 9.49
N ASN A 126 8.30 -14.66 9.50
CA ASN A 126 8.78 -14.06 10.74
C ASN A 126 7.75 -13.08 11.35
N ILE A 127 6.93 -12.47 10.50
CA ILE A 127 5.90 -11.51 10.89
C ILE A 127 4.62 -11.89 10.15
N PRO A 128 3.59 -12.43 10.85
CA PRO A 128 2.40 -12.98 10.21
C PRO A 128 1.68 -11.99 9.28
N VAL A 129 1.64 -10.72 9.68
CA VAL A 129 1.14 -9.61 8.85
C VAL A 129 2.03 -8.40 9.08
N TYR A 130 2.60 -7.86 8.00
CA TYR A 130 3.39 -6.63 8.04
C TYR A 130 2.85 -5.62 7.03
N ASN A 131 2.67 -4.36 7.47
CA ASN A 131 2.16 -3.28 6.63
C ASN A 131 3.28 -2.26 6.38
N LEU A 132 3.76 -2.19 5.15
CA LEU A 132 4.72 -1.18 4.71
C LEU A 132 3.96 -0.01 4.10
N THR A 133 4.02 1.16 4.74
CA THR A 133 3.51 2.39 4.10
C THR A 133 4.48 2.81 3.02
N ILE A 134 3.98 2.98 1.79
CA ILE A 134 4.77 3.46 0.66
C ILE A 134 4.74 4.98 0.64
N ASP A 135 3.55 5.56 0.73
CA ASP A 135 3.38 7.01 0.67
C ASP A 135 2.09 7.44 1.38
N THR A 136 2.07 8.70 1.80
CA THR A 136 0.87 9.36 2.32
C THR A 136 0.84 10.79 1.80
N GLN A 137 -0.21 11.14 1.06
CA GLN A 137 -0.39 12.45 0.47
C GLN A 137 -1.66 13.11 0.99
N SER A 138 -1.56 14.39 1.33
CA SER A 138 -2.71 15.24 1.67
C SER A 138 -2.88 16.31 0.61
N ILE A 139 -4.10 16.44 0.07
CA ILE A 139 -4.44 17.34 -1.04
C ILE A 139 -5.62 18.20 -0.60
N LYS A 140 -5.47 19.51 -0.72
CA LYS A 140 -6.55 20.47 -0.43
C LYS A 140 -7.43 20.65 -1.67
N PHE A 141 -8.73 20.50 -1.48
CA PHE A 141 -9.75 20.81 -2.47
C PHE A 141 -10.51 22.07 -2.06
N GLY A 142 -10.64 22.99 -3.01
CA GLY A 142 -11.43 24.21 -2.83
C GLY A 142 -12.93 23.92 -2.87
N LYS A 143 -13.73 24.94 -2.53
CA LYS A 143 -15.17 24.94 -2.80
C LYS A 143 -15.43 24.68 -4.30
N GLU A 144 -16.59 24.08 -4.60
CA GLU A 144 -17.06 23.73 -5.94
C GLU A 144 -16.23 22.66 -6.68
N THR A 145 -15.20 22.09 -6.05
CA THR A 145 -14.43 20.97 -6.63
C THR A 145 -15.35 19.75 -6.86
N PRO A 146 -15.41 19.19 -8.09
CA PRO A 146 -16.17 17.96 -8.38
C PRO A 146 -15.58 16.76 -7.64
N VAL A 147 -16.34 16.14 -6.74
CA VAL A 147 -15.80 15.16 -5.78
C VAL A 147 -15.28 13.91 -6.49
N LEU A 148 -16.11 13.25 -7.31
CA LEU A 148 -15.75 11.98 -7.94
C LEU A 148 -14.52 12.10 -8.83
N LYS A 149 -14.54 13.09 -9.74
CA LYS A 149 -13.44 13.32 -10.69
C LYS A 149 -12.14 13.59 -9.95
N SER A 150 -12.13 14.54 -9.02
CA SER A 150 -10.90 14.95 -8.34
C SER A 150 -10.34 13.87 -7.41
N VAL A 151 -11.18 13.10 -6.73
CA VAL A 151 -10.71 11.97 -5.90
C VAL A 151 -10.12 10.86 -6.77
N LEU A 152 -10.75 10.52 -7.90
CA LEU A 152 -10.22 9.51 -8.82
C LEU A 152 -8.91 9.95 -9.48
N GLU A 153 -8.83 11.19 -9.96
CA GLU A 153 -7.60 11.74 -10.55
C GLU A 153 -6.44 11.79 -9.55
N ALA A 154 -6.71 12.22 -8.32
CA ALA A 154 -5.69 12.22 -7.26
C ALA A 154 -5.24 10.80 -6.88
N SER A 155 -6.17 9.85 -6.78
CA SER A 155 -5.89 8.44 -6.48
C SER A 155 -5.07 7.77 -7.58
N ASP A 156 -5.41 8.02 -8.84
CA ASP A 156 -4.65 7.52 -10.00
C ASP A 156 -3.24 8.13 -10.03
N LYS A 157 -3.13 9.44 -9.76
CA LYS A 157 -1.85 10.14 -9.73
C LYS A 157 -0.90 9.55 -8.68
N ILE A 158 -1.33 9.41 -7.42
CA ILE A 158 -0.46 8.91 -6.35
C ILE A 158 0.01 7.47 -6.63
N LEU A 159 -0.85 6.63 -7.22
CA LEU A 159 -0.50 5.26 -7.60
C LEU A 159 0.51 5.22 -8.76
N LYS A 160 0.33 6.07 -9.78
CA LYS A 160 1.27 6.20 -10.89
C LYS A 160 2.64 6.72 -10.44
N ASP A 161 2.65 7.79 -9.64
CA ASP A 161 3.87 8.40 -9.12
C ASP A 161 4.69 7.42 -8.26
N ASN A 162 4.00 6.52 -7.54
CA ASN A 162 4.64 5.55 -6.64
C ASN A 162 4.78 4.14 -7.24
N ASN A 163 4.40 3.90 -8.50
CA ASN A 163 4.38 2.55 -9.07
C ASN A 163 5.73 1.84 -8.95
N GLN A 164 6.83 2.53 -9.26
CA GLN A 164 8.18 1.96 -9.12
C GLN A 164 8.46 1.53 -7.68
N ARG A 165 8.21 2.40 -6.69
CA ARG A 165 8.43 2.12 -5.26
C ARG A 165 7.56 0.94 -4.79
N ILE A 166 6.32 0.85 -5.28
CA ILE A 166 5.44 -0.29 -5.01
C ILE A 166 6.10 -1.59 -5.51
N GLN A 167 6.51 -1.63 -6.79
CA GLN A 167 7.11 -2.84 -7.39
C GLN A 167 8.46 -3.22 -6.76
N GLU A 168 9.27 -2.23 -6.36
CA GLU A 168 10.57 -2.47 -5.72
C GLU A 168 10.44 -3.21 -4.38
N THR A 169 9.31 -3.06 -3.70
CA THR A 169 9.05 -3.70 -2.41
C THR A 169 8.38 -5.08 -2.53
N PHE A 170 8.07 -5.55 -3.73
CA PHE A 170 7.57 -6.91 -3.96
C PHE A 170 8.71 -7.92 -4.12
N PHE A 171 8.54 -9.09 -3.52
CA PHE A 171 9.47 -10.22 -3.55
C PHE A 171 8.96 -11.38 -4.39
N LEU A 172 7.63 -11.52 -4.56
CA LEU A 172 7.02 -12.62 -5.30
C LEU A 172 6.97 -12.40 -6.81
N SER A 173 6.86 -11.15 -7.26
CA SER A 173 6.79 -10.78 -8.69
C SER A 173 8.14 -10.74 -9.41
N LYS A 174 9.26 -10.82 -8.68
CA LYS A 174 10.63 -10.72 -9.22
C LYS A 174 11.27 -12.08 -9.56
N LYS A 175 10.47 -13.10 -9.88
CA LYS A 175 10.96 -14.46 -10.21
C LYS A 175 11.09 -14.68 -11.70
#